data_AF-A0A938N2K6-F1
#
_entry.id   AF-A0A938N2K6-F1
#
_cell.length_a   1.000
_cell.length_b   1.000
_cell.length_c   1.000
_cell.angle_alpha   90.00
_cell.angle_beta   90.00
_cell.angle_gamma   90.00
#
_symmetry.space_group_name_H-M   'P 1'
#
loop_
_entity.id
_entity.type
_entity.pdbx_description
1 polymer ?
#
loop_
_entity_poly.entity_id
_entity_poly.type
_entity_poly.pdbx_seq_one_letter_code
_entity_poly.pdbx_strand_id
1 'polypeptide(L)'
;MVTENPVPPFPEWIGPAALFWISVVGGLVAASVAVGLLFAVLRHGPSKALRMTENVLAGGLVDLLRISPRRVAALAWLGVKESIRRPVLVNFLVFVLVLLFASWFLDPNSTEPARLYMGFVLTVSSYLVLLLLLFLSVFSIPADIRSRTLHTIVTKPVRPSEIVLGRMLGFALVGTGLLVVMGVMSYWFVVRGMAHTHELTAGNLKAVTQVRAVEGQPPLEGLTEPAHGHQHAVRIDSSGKGRIETGRRHWHELEIEGSGNQAVYTVGPEQGSLMARVPVYGKIRFRDREGIDTDKGINVGNEWMYRSYIQGGSPAAAMWTFEGLRPEQFPDFLPVEMNIEIFRSHKGKIKEGVLGEIGVRNPENGIIVWTEIFQAKEYATKSLTIPVKLERKKVARIDVVQRKIRGSDGKVVDSPATIDPSLARQGETEPIDLYRDIAVDGKLEIWLR
;
A
#
# COMPACT_ATOMS: atom_id res chain seq x y z
N MET A 1 2.14 -5.48 19.68
CA MET A 1 1.68 -4.52 18.65
C MET A 1 1.12 -3.30 19.35
N VAL A 2 1.94 -2.26 19.51
CA VAL A 2 1.44 -0.91 19.81
C VAL A 2 1.31 -0.25 18.46
N THR A 3 0.11 -0.22 17.91
CA THR A 3 -0.20 0.58 16.73
C THR A 3 -0.01 2.03 17.17
N GLU A 4 1.05 2.71 16.75
CA GLU A 4 1.36 4.09 17.19
C GLU A 4 0.20 5.06 16.91
N ASN A 5 -0.64 4.74 15.93
CA ASN A 5 -1.98 5.28 15.78
C ASN A 5 -2.93 4.13 15.40
N PRO A 6 -3.68 3.53 16.35
CA PRO A 6 -4.72 2.58 15.97
C PRO A 6 -5.71 3.31 15.06
N VAL A 7 -6.10 2.70 13.94
CA VAL A 7 -7.18 3.27 13.10
C VAL A 7 -8.41 3.34 14.00
N PRO A 8 -8.88 4.55 14.35
CA PRO A 8 -10.00 4.66 15.26
C PRO A 8 -11.22 3.99 14.61
N PRO A 9 -12.05 3.30 15.40
CA PRO A 9 -13.36 2.85 14.94
C PRO A 9 -14.08 3.99 14.21
N PHE A 10 -14.81 3.67 13.14
CA PHE A 10 -15.49 4.69 12.32
C PHE A 10 -16.28 5.75 13.14
N PRO A 11 -17.01 5.39 14.21
CA PRO A 11 -17.70 6.36 15.06
C PRO A 11 -16.76 7.33 15.81
N GLU A 12 -15.58 6.87 16.21
CA GLU A 12 -14.57 7.69 16.90
C GLU A 12 -13.84 8.62 15.91
N TRP A 13 -13.70 8.18 14.66
CA TRP A 13 -13.07 8.96 13.59
C TRP A 13 -13.97 10.09 13.05
N ILE A 14 -15.27 9.82 12.85
CA ILE A 14 -16.16 10.69 12.09
C ILE A 14 -16.39 12.06 12.77
N GLY A 15 -16.43 12.10 14.10
CA GLY A 15 -16.63 13.34 14.87
C GLY A 15 -15.49 14.35 14.67
N PRO A 16 -14.23 14.00 15.02
CA PRO A 16 -13.06 14.83 14.78
C PRO A 16 -12.88 15.19 13.29
N ALA A 17 -13.12 14.24 12.39
CA ALA A 17 -13.04 14.49 10.95
C ALA A 17 -14.08 15.53 10.49
N ALA A 18 -15.32 15.44 10.96
CA ALA A 18 -16.36 16.42 10.64
C ALA A 18 -15.99 17.82 11.14
N LEU A 19 -15.46 17.94 12.37
CA LEU A 19 -14.98 19.21 12.91
C LEU A 19 -13.84 19.79 12.09
N PHE A 20 -12.89 18.96 11.66
CA PHE A 20 -11.81 19.37 10.76
C PHE A 20 -12.33 19.85 9.41
N TRP A 21 -13.29 19.15 8.80
CA TRP A 21 -13.89 19.59 7.54
C TRP A 21 -14.69 20.90 7.70
N ILE A 22 -15.41 21.07 8.81
CA ILE A 22 -16.10 22.32 9.12
C ILE A 22 -15.09 23.47 9.27
N SER A 23 -13.94 23.24 9.92
CA SER A 23 -12.92 24.28 10.08
C SER A 23 -12.25 24.63 8.75
N VAL A 24 -11.99 23.64 7.88
CA VAL A 24 -11.50 23.86 6.51
C VAL A 24 -12.50 24.68 5.68
N VAL A 25 -13.77 24.30 5.69
CA VAL A 25 -14.83 25.03 4.98
C VAL A 25 -14.96 26.45 5.53
N GLY A 26 -14.97 26.62 6.85
CA GLY A 26 -14.99 27.93 7.50
C GLY A 26 -13.79 28.79 7.12
N GLY A 27 -12.60 28.21 7.05
CA GLY A 27 -11.38 28.88 6.61
C GLY A 27 -11.45 29.33 5.14
N LEU A 28 -11.95 28.48 4.25
CA LEU A 28 -12.14 28.83 2.83
C LEU A 28 -13.19 29.91 2.62
N VAL A 29 -14.29 29.87 3.38
CA VAL A 29 -15.31 30.94 3.37
C VAL A 29 -14.71 32.24 3.88
N ALA A 30 -13.99 32.22 5.00
CA ALA A 30 -13.34 33.41 5.55
C ALA A 30 -12.31 34.00 4.57
N ALA A 31 -11.51 33.17 3.91
CA ALA A 31 -10.56 33.60 2.89
C ALA A 31 -11.28 34.21 1.68
N SER A 32 -12.34 33.57 1.20
CA SER A 32 -13.14 34.09 0.06
C SER A 32 -13.79 35.43 0.38
N VAL A 33 -14.33 35.58 1.60
CA VAL A 33 -14.91 36.83 2.10
C VAL A 33 -13.84 37.91 2.25
N ALA A 34 -12.65 37.58 2.79
CA ALA A 34 -11.56 38.53 2.95
C ALA A 34 -11.06 39.04 1.59
N VAL A 35 -10.88 38.14 0.61
CA VAL A 35 -10.50 38.49 -0.77
C VAL A 35 -11.59 39.35 -1.42
N GLY A 36 -12.87 38.93 -1.32
CA GLY A 36 -14.00 39.67 -1.85
C GLY A 36 -14.13 41.07 -1.25
N LEU A 37 -13.95 41.20 0.07
CA LEU A 37 -13.95 42.47 0.79
C LEU A 37 -12.80 43.35 0.31
N LEU A 38 -11.59 42.82 0.17
CA LEU A 38 -10.44 43.57 -0.34
C LEU A 38 -10.70 44.13 -1.74
N PHE A 39 -11.21 43.32 -2.67
CA PHE A 39 -11.60 43.78 -4.00
C PHE A 39 -12.71 44.84 -3.95
N ALA A 40 -13.72 44.66 -3.09
CA ALA A 40 -14.81 45.62 -2.94
C ALA A 40 -14.32 46.95 -2.35
N VAL A 41 -13.39 46.92 -1.38
CA VAL A 41 -12.77 48.13 -0.80
C VAL A 41 -12.00 48.89 -1.87
N LEU A 42 -11.18 48.21 -2.68
CA LEU A 42 -10.41 48.81 -3.75
C LEU A 42 -11.29 49.47 -4.83
N ARG A 43 -12.46 48.88 -5.13
CA ARG A 43 -13.33 49.35 -6.22
C ARG A 43 -14.40 50.37 -5.78
N HIS A 44 -14.92 50.25 -4.57
CA HIS A 44 -16.12 50.99 -4.12
C HIS A 44 -15.92 51.77 -2.82
N GLY A 45 -14.74 51.66 -2.19
CA GLY A 45 -14.42 52.28 -0.90
C GLY A 45 -14.90 51.47 0.31
N PRO A 46 -14.34 51.74 1.51
CA PRO A 46 -14.47 50.85 2.68
C PRO A 46 -15.91 50.72 3.22
N SER A 47 -16.66 51.83 3.27
CA SER A 47 -18.01 51.85 3.85
C SER A 47 -19.09 51.20 2.97
N LYS A 48 -18.88 51.17 1.65
CA LYS A 48 -19.77 50.46 0.71
C LYS A 48 -19.39 48.98 0.64
N ALA A 49 -18.09 48.67 0.69
CA ALA A 49 -17.59 47.30 0.68
C ALA A 49 -18.08 46.46 1.88
N LEU A 50 -18.08 47.04 3.09
CA LEU A 50 -18.58 46.36 4.28
C LEU A 50 -20.07 46.01 4.17
N ARG A 51 -20.91 46.97 3.77
CA ARG A 51 -22.35 46.73 3.57
C ARG A 51 -22.65 45.71 2.49
N MET A 52 -21.89 45.71 1.40
CA MET A 52 -22.02 44.72 0.34
C MET A 52 -21.67 43.32 0.85
N THR A 53 -20.60 43.21 1.65
CA THR A 53 -20.17 41.94 2.25
C THR A 53 -21.19 41.42 3.27
N GLU A 54 -21.72 42.29 4.12
CA GLU A 54 -22.79 41.96 5.07
C GLU A 54 -24.04 41.43 4.36
N ASN A 55 -24.49 42.10 3.30
CA ASN A 55 -25.65 41.66 2.52
C ASN A 55 -25.43 40.29 1.85
N VAL A 56 -24.22 40.02 1.35
CA VAL A 56 -23.86 38.73 0.75
C VAL A 56 -23.83 37.63 1.81
N LEU A 57 -23.24 37.89 2.98
CA LEU A 57 -23.19 36.94 4.09
C LEU A 57 -24.58 36.63 4.64
N ALA A 58 -25.38 37.66 4.92
CA ALA A 58 -26.75 37.51 5.41
C ALA A 58 -27.64 36.79 4.37
N GLY A 59 -27.53 37.17 3.10
CA GLY A 59 -28.22 36.52 1.99
C GLY A 59 -27.84 35.06 1.84
N GLY A 60 -26.54 34.75 1.87
CA GLY A 60 -26.02 33.38 1.78
C GLY A 60 -26.44 32.49 2.96
N LEU A 61 -26.45 33.04 4.18
CA LEU A 61 -26.89 32.31 5.37
C LEU A 61 -28.39 32.00 5.33
N VAL A 62 -29.22 32.96 4.93
CA VAL A 62 -30.66 32.74 4.70
C VAL A 62 -30.91 31.74 3.58
N ASP A 63 -30.11 31.80 2.51
CA ASP A 63 -30.19 30.88 1.39
C ASP A 63 -29.91 29.44 1.83
N LEU A 64 -28.81 29.23 2.55
CA LEU A 64 -28.37 27.95 3.11
C LEU A 64 -29.41 27.35 4.07
N LEU A 65 -29.90 28.13 5.03
CA LEU A 65 -30.84 27.66 6.04
C LEU A 65 -32.21 27.29 5.47
N ARG A 66 -32.59 27.91 4.36
CA ARG A 66 -33.90 27.67 3.76
C ARG A 66 -33.84 26.69 2.58
N ILE A 67 -32.71 26.02 2.32
CA ILE A 67 -32.60 25.01 1.26
C ILE A 67 -33.65 23.92 1.53
N SER A 68 -34.46 23.58 0.53
CA SER A 68 -35.42 22.48 0.65
C SER A 68 -34.85 21.19 0.06
N PRO A 69 -34.66 20.13 0.86
CA PRO A 69 -34.17 18.84 0.35
C PRO A 69 -35.06 18.25 -0.75
N ARG A 70 -36.38 18.49 -0.69
CA ARG A 70 -37.34 17.99 -1.68
C ARG A 70 -37.15 18.64 -3.05
N ARG A 71 -36.90 19.96 -3.09
CA ARG A 71 -36.61 20.67 -4.35
C ARG A 71 -35.27 20.25 -4.92
N VAL A 72 -34.25 20.17 -4.08
CA VAL A 72 -32.91 19.72 -4.46
C VAL A 72 -32.96 18.31 -5.04
N ALA A 73 -33.67 17.37 -4.39
CA ALA A 73 -33.83 16.00 -4.90
C ALA A 73 -34.55 15.96 -6.26
N ALA A 74 -35.59 16.78 -6.46
CA ALA A 74 -36.29 16.86 -7.75
C ALA A 74 -35.37 17.38 -8.88
N LEU A 75 -34.55 18.39 -8.58
CA LEU A 75 -33.56 18.94 -9.52
C LEU A 75 -32.43 17.94 -9.80
N ALA A 76 -31.96 17.23 -8.77
CA ALA A 76 -30.98 16.17 -8.92
C ALA A 76 -31.50 15.06 -9.83
N TRP A 77 -32.74 14.60 -9.61
CA TRP A 77 -33.36 13.58 -10.44
C TRP A 77 -33.57 14.06 -11.89
N LEU A 78 -33.89 15.34 -12.10
CA LEU A 78 -33.92 15.93 -13.43
C LEU A 78 -32.54 15.88 -14.10
N GLY A 79 -31.48 16.25 -13.38
CA GLY A 79 -30.09 16.16 -13.84
C GLY A 79 -29.66 14.74 -14.20
N VAL A 80 -30.08 13.72 -13.43
CA VAL A 80 -29.86 12.31 -13.73
C VAL A 80 -30.51 11.93 -15.07
N LYS A 81 -31.79 12.26 -15.26
CA LYS A 81 -32.52 11.95 -16.50
C LYS A 81 -31.89 12.59 -17.74
N GLU A 82 -31.37 13.79 -17.58
CA GLU A 82 -30.68 14.50 -18.67
C GLU A 82 -29.33 13.86 -18.99
N SER A 83 -28.54 13.52 -17.97
CA SER A 83 -27.18 12.97 -18.11
C SER A 83 -27.15 11.60 -18.78
N ILE A 84 -28.11 10.73 -18.44
CA ILE A 84 -28.17 9.35 -18.95
C ILE A 84 -28.29 9.31 -20.48
N ARG A 85 -28.87 10.34 -21.12
CA ARG A 85 -29.29 10.23 -22.51
C ARG A 85 -28.17 10.14 -23.54
N ARG A 86 -26.93 10.60 -23.31
CA ARG A 86 -25.86 10.53 -24.34
C ARG A 86 -24.42 10.27 -23.88
N PRO A 87 -23.75 11.09 -23.04
CA PRO A 87 -22.32 10.88 -22.75
C PRO A 87 -22.05 9.67 -21.83
N VAL A 88 -22.99 9.34 -20.94
CA VAL A 88 -22.86 8.24 -19.98
C VAL A 88 -22.82 6.88 -20.70
N LEU A 89 -23.68 6.68 -21.69
CA LEU A 89 -23.73 5.44 -22.47
C LEU A 89 -22.47 5.22 -23.30
N VAL A 90 -21.87 6.29 -23.84
CA VAL A 90 -20.60 6.22 -24.57
C VAL A 90 -19.48 5.78 -23.63
N ASN A 91 -19.38 6.40 -22.44
CA ASN A 91 -18.37 6.03 -21.45
C ASN A 91 -18.51 4.56 -21.00
N PHE A 92 -19.74 4.12 -20.78
CA PHE A 92 -20.04 2.72 -20.48
C PHE A 92 -19.64 1.77 -21.62
N LEU A 93 -19.98 2.10 -22.86
CA LEU A 93 -19.62 1.28 -24.02
C LEU A 93 -18.10 1.18 -24.21
N VAL A 94 -17.39 2.30 -24.07
CA VAL A 94 -15.92 2.34 -24.11
C VAL A 94 -15.33 1.45 -23.02
N PHE A 95 -15.87 1.52 -21.80
CA PHE A 95 -15.42 0.64 -20.70
C PHE A 95 -15.58 -0.84 -21.03
N VAL A 96 -16.74 -1.26 -21.52
CA VAL A 96 -16.99 -2.66 -21.92
C VAL A 96 -16.01 -3.09 -23.01
N LEU A 97 -15.77 -2.23 -24.00
CA LEU A 97 -14.81 -2.50 -25.07
C LEU A 97 -13.39 -2.66 -24.51
N VAL A 98 -12.96 -1.77 -23.61
CA VAL A 98 -11.63 -1.87 -22.96
C VAL A 98 -11.50 -3.18 -22.19
N LEU A 99 -12.51 -3.59 -21.42
CA LEU A 99 -12.48 -4.89 -20.72
C LEU A 99 -12.40 -6.08 -21.68
N LEU A 100 -13.12 -6.04 -22.80
CA LEU A 100 -13.09 -7.12 -23.80
C LEU A 100 -11.68 -7.32 -24.36
N PHE A 101 -10.97 -6.24 -24.67
CA PHE A 101 -9.60 -6.31 -25.16
C PHE A 101 -8.56 -6.55 -24.05
N ALA A 102 -8.86 -6.17 -22.80
CA ALA A 102 -7.94 -6.29 -21.68
C ALA A 102 -7.46 -7.73 -21.45
N SER A 103 -8.34 -8.73 -21.62
CA SER A 103 -7.97 -10.15 -21.48
C SER A 103 -6.82 -10.57 -22.41
N TRP A 104 -6.64 -9.89 -23.55
CA TRP A 104 -5.54 -10.21 -24.47
C TRP A 104 -4.20 -9.62 -24.03
N PHE A 105 -4.22 -8.51 -23.28
CA PHE A 105 -3.01 -7.79 -22.85
C PHE A 105 -2.57 -8.11 -21.42
N LEU A 106 -3.47 -8.62 -20.58
CA LEU A 106 -3.16 -8.96 -19.19
C LEU A 106 -2.55 -10.37 -19.13
N ASP A 107 -1.24 -10.43 -18.88
CA ASP A 107 -0.50 -11.69 -18.75
C ASP A 107 -0.92 -12.44 -17.46
N PRO A 108 -1.60 -13.60 -17.56
CA PRO A 108 -1.95 -14.42 -16.40
C PRO A 108 -0.73 -15.02 -15.70
N ASN A 109 0.42 -15.08 -16.37
CA ASN A 109 1.66 -15.66 -15.84
C ASN A 109 2.48 -14.66 -15.01
N SER A 110 1.96 -13.45 -14.78
CA SER A 110 2.62 -12.44 -13.94
C SER A 110 2.78 -12.95 -12.49
N THR A 111 3.82 -12.49 -11.79
CA THR A 111 4.07 -12.87 -10.40
C THR A 111 3.01 -12.37 -9.41
N GLU A 112 2.24 -11.33 -9.77
CA GLU A 112 1.15 -10.77 -8.96
C GLU A 112 -0.09 -10.51 -9.86
N PRO A 113 -0.77 -11.56 -10.36
CA PRO A 113 -1.84 -11.42 -11.35
C PRO A 113 -3.03 -10.64 -10.78
N ALA A 114 -3.37 -10.86 -9.51
CA ALA A 114 -4.43 -10.13 -8.82
C ALA A 114 -4.17 -8.62 -8.81
N ARG A 115 -2.94 -8.19 -8.54
CA ARG A 115 -2.56 -6.76 -8.55
C ARG A 115 -2.64 -6.17 -9.97
N LEU A 116 -2.23 -6.94 -10.97
CA LEU A 116 -2.30 -6.53 -12.38
C LEU A 116 -3.75 -6.30 -12.81
N TYR A 117 -4.62 -7.29 -12.60
CA TYR A 117 -6.04 -7.23 -12.97
C TYR A 117 -6.79 -6.15 -12.19
N MET A 118 -6.67 -6.13 -10.85
CA MET A 118 -7.31 -5.10 -10.02
C MET A 118 -6.80 -3.70 -10.36
N GLY A 119 -5.47 -3.54 -10.50
CA GLY A 119 -4.85 -2.26 -10.83
C GLY A 119 -5.33 -1.72 -12.17
N PHE A 120 -5.39 -2.57 -13.20
CA PHE A 120 -5.90 -2.19 -14.52
C PHE A 120 -7.36 -1.73 -14.45
N VAL A 121 -8.23 -2.57 -13.88
CA VAL A 121 -9.68 -2.34 -13.89
C VAL A 121 -10.06 -1.12 -13.05
N LEU A 122 -9.43 -0.93 -11.87
CA LEU A 122 -9.63 0.27 -11.05
C LEU A 122 -9.12 1.53 -11.74
N THR A 123 -7.97 1.47 -12.44
CA THR A 123 -7.40 2.61 -13.14
C THR A 123 -8.29 3.05 -14.31
N VAL A 124 -8.70 2.11 -15.16
CA VAL A 124 -9.58 2.38 -16.30
C VAL A 124 -10.91 2.96 -15.83
N SER A 125 -11.54 2.34 -14.83
CA SER A 125 -12.81 2.82 -14.26
C SER A 125 -12.67 4.24 -13.71
N SER A 126 -11.58 4.52 -13.00
CA SER A 126 -11.30 5.83 -12.41
C SER A 126 -11.17 6.91 -13.48
N TYR A 127 -10.33 6.70 -14.51
CA TYR A 127 -10.14 7.69 -15.56
C TYR A 127 -11.39 7.94 -16.39
N LEU A 128 -12.14 6.89 -16.73
CA LEU A 128 -13.37 7.04 -17.50
C LEU A 128 -14.45 7.79 -16.72
N VAL A 129 -14.63 7.48 -15.44
CA VAL A 129 -15.62 8.18 -14.60
C VAL A 129 -15.20 9.63 -14.34
N LEU A 130 -13.92 9.89 -14.08
CA LEU A 130 -13.41 11.26 -13.93
C LEU A 130 -13.64 12.09 -15.19
N LEU A 131 -13.31 11.54 -16.36
CA LEU A 131 -13.51 12.20 -17.64
C LEU A 131 -14.99 12.51 -17.89
N LEU A 132 -15.88 11.54 -17.64
CA LEU A 132 -17.33 11.72 -17.75
C LEU A 132 -17.83 12.84 -16.82
N LEU A 133 -17.47 12.79 -15.53
CA LEU A 133 -17.91 13.77 -14.54
C LEU A 133 -17.37 15.17 -14.85
N LEU A 134 -16.14 15.27 -15.35
CA LEU A 134 -15.56 16.53 -15.81
C LEU A 134 -16.40 17.13 -16.94
N PHE A 135 -16.71 16.36 -17.98
CA PHE A 135 -17.49 16.84 -19.11
C PHE A 135 -18.93 17.19 -18.74
N LEU A 136 -19.60 16.35 -17.92
CA LEU A 136 -20.94 16.64 -17.43
C LEU A 136 -20.95 17.93 -16.61
N SER A 137 -19.99 18.10 -15.69
CA SER A 137 -19.91 19.26 -14.82
C SER A 137 -19.65 20.55 -15.59
N VAL A 138 -18.59 20.57 -16.42
CA VAL A 138 -18.14 21.78 -17.15
C VAL A 138 -19.20 22.30 -18.11
N PHE A 139 -19.91 21.40 -18.81
CA PHE A 139 -20.88 21.82 -19.84
C PHE A 139 -22.31 21.95 -19.33
N SER A 140 -22.64 21.47 -18.14
CA SER A 140 -24.03 21.46 -17.62
C SER A 140 -24.72 22.83 -17.64
N ILE A 141 -24.19 23.79 -16.89
CA ILE A 141 -24.78 25.13 -16.76
C ILE A 141 -24.64 25.93 -18.06
N PRO A 142 -23.47 25.97 -18.73
CA PRO A 142 -23.35 26.69 -20.00
C PRO A 142 -24.29 26.17 -21.09
N ALA A 143 -24.54 24.86 -21.16
CA ALA A 143 -25.48 24.28 -22.11
C ALA A 143 -26.94 24.68 -21.79
N ASP A 144 -27.31 24.72 -20.51
CA ASP A 144 -28.63 25.20 -20.07
C ASP A 144 -28.87 26.67 -20.43
N ILE A 145 -27.84 27.51 -20.28
CA ILE A 145 -27.89 28.93 -20.67
C ILE A 145 -28.05 29.04 -22.19
N ARG A 146 -27.21 28.33 -22.96
CA ARG A 146 -27.23 28.35 -24.42
C ARG A 146 -28.58 27.89 -24.99
N SER A 147 -29.17 26.86 -24.41
CA SER A 147 -30.46 26.29 -24.82
C SER A 147 -31.67 27.02 -24.24
N ARG A 148 -31.47 28.07 -23.44
CA ARG A 148 -32.51 28.85 -22.75
C ARG A 148 -33.39 28.03 -21.79
N THR A 149 -33.02 26.79 -21.47
CA THR A 149 -33.75 25.94 -20.53
C THR A 149 -33.70 26.51 -19.11
N LEU A 150 -32.59 27.15 -18.74
CA LEU A 150 -32.41 27.78 -17.43
C LEU A 150 -33.52 28.81 -17.11
N HIS A 151 -33.95 29.59 -18.10
CA HIS A 151 -35.00 30.60 -17.93
C HIS A 151 -36.35 30.00 -17.53
N THR A 152 -36.61 28.74 -17.86
CA THR A 152 -37.85 28.04 -17.46
C THR A 152 -37.78 27.46 -16.04
N ILE A 153 -36.57 27.26 -15.51
CA ILE A 153 -36.34 26.74 -14.17
C ILE A 153 -36.34 27.90 -13.17
N VAL A 154 -35.70 29.02 -13.52
CA VAL A 154 -35.57 30.20 -12.65
C VAL A 154 -36.90 30.92 -12.42
N THR A 155 -37.92 30.71 -13.26
CA THR A 155 -39.28 31.23 -13.03
C THR A 155 -40.05 30.48 -11.96
N LYS A 156 -39.60 29.27 -11.58
CA LYS A 156 -40.18 28.51 -10.46
C LYS A 156 -39.58 29.02 -9.13
N PRO A 157 -40.26 28.87 -7.98
CA PRO A 157 -39.75 29.28 -6.67
C PRO A 157 -38.63 28.35 -6.18
N VAL A 158 -37.52 28.34 -6.92
CA VAL A 158 -36.31 27.52 -6.71
C VAL A 158 -35.13 28.48 -6.64
N ARG A 159 -34.23 28.27 -5.69
CA ARG A 159 -33.08 29.17 -5.52
C ARG A 159 -31.88 28.76 -6.37
N PRO A 160 -31.00 29.70 -6.75
CA PRO A 160 -29.81 29.39 -7.53
C PRO A 160 -28.91 28.31 -6.91
N SER A 161 -28.72 28.35 -5.58
CA SER A 161 -27.95 27.33 -4.85
C SER A 161 -28.58 25.94 -4.94
N GLU A 162 -29.92 25.84 -4.92
CA GLU A 162 -30.65 24.58 -5.07
C GLU A 162 -30.47 23.98 -6.47
N ILE A 163 -30.37 24.83 -7.50
CA ILE A 163 -30.11 24.40 -8.89
C ILE A 163 -28.69 23.81 -8.99
N VAL A 164 -27.68 24.53 -8.48
CA VAL A 164 -26.28 24.07 -8.52
C VAL A 164 -26.11 22.79 -7.69
N LEU A 165 -26.62 22.77 -6.46
CA LEU A 165 -26.56 21.60 -5.58
C LEU A 165 -27.30 20.40 -6.18
N GLY A 166 -28.49 20.64 -6.75
CA GLY A 166 -29.24 19.61 -7.48
C GLY A 166 -28.42 19.02 -8.63
N ARG A 167 -27.80 19.85 -9.46
CA ARG A 167 -26.92 19.39 -10.56
C ARG A 167 -25.73 18.58 -10.04
N MET A 168 -25.02 19.07 -9.01
CA MET A 168 -23.89 18.37 -8.41
C MET A 168 -24.28 16.99 -7.87
N LEU A 169 -25.38 16.91 -7.11
CA LEU A 169 -25.89 15.64 -6.59
C LEU A 169 -26.39 14.72 -7.71
N GLY A 170 -27.03 15.27 -8.74
CA GLY A 170 -27.47 14.51 -9.91
C GLY A 170 -26.29 13.85 -10.64
N PHE A 171 -25.21 14.60 -10.90
CA PHE A 171 -24.00 14.04 -11.53
C PHE A 171 -23.26 13.07 -10.62
N ALA A 172 -23.20 13.33 -9.32
CA ALA A 172 -22.65 12.39 -8.35
C ALA A 172 -23.42 11.06 -8.39
N LEU A 173 -24.76 11.10 -8.38
CA LEU A 173 -25.60 9.90 -8.48
C LEU A 173 -25.39 9.14 -9.79
N VAL A 174 -25.26 9.84 -10.91
CA VAL A 174 -24.95 9.22 -12.22
C VAL A 174 -23.58 8.54 -12.19
N GLY A 175 -22.57 9.24 -11.68
CA GLY A 175 -21.21 8.70 -11.53
C GLY A 175 -21.17 7.48 -10.61
N THR A 176 -21.84 7.54 -9.46
CA THR A 176 -21.96 6.42 -8.52
C THR A 176 -22.70 5.24 -9.14
N GLY A 177 -23.82 5.47 -9.82
CA GLY A 177 -24.56 4.41 -10.50
C GLY A 177 -23.72 3.73 -11.58
N LEU A 178 -22.98 4.51 -12.38
CA LEU A 178 -22.05 3.96 -13.37
C LEU A 178 -20.91 3.18 -12.71
N LEU A 179 -20.33 3.69 -11.61
CA LEU A 179 -19.29 2.99 -10.85
C LEU A 179 -19.79 1.66 -10.29
N VAL A 180 -21.03 1.58 -9.82
CA VAL A 180 -21.63 0.32 -9.36
C VAL A 180 -21.70 -0.69 -10.51
N VAL A 181 -22.21 -0.28 -11.67
CA VAL A 181 -22.29 -1.17 -12.85
C VAL A 181 -20.90 -1.59 -13.32
N MET A 182 -19.97 -0.65 -13.42
CA MET A 182 -18.57 -0.94 -13.76
C MET A 182 -17.96 -1.89 -12.74
N GLY A 183 -18.18 -1.70 -11.45
CA GLY A 183 -17.69 -2.54 -10.36
C GLY A 183 -18.23 -3.97 -10.43
N VAL A 184 -19.51 -4.16 -10.74
CA VAL A 184 -20.10 -5.50 -10.93
C VAL A 184 -19.47 -6.21 -12.14
N MET A 185 -19.34 -5.53 -13.27
CA MET A 185 -18.70 -6.10 -14.46
C MET A 185 -17.21 -6.42 -14.23
N SER A 186 -16.53 -5.51 -13.54
CA SER A 186 -15.14 -5.66 -13.11
C SER A 186 -14.93 -6.87 -12.23
N TYR A 187 -15.81 -7.07 -11.25
CA TYR A 187 -15.78 -8.23 -10.38
C TYR A 187 -15.88 -9.52 -11.18
N TRP A 188 -16.86 -9.63 -12.08
CA TRP A 188 -16.99 -10.80 -12.95
C TRP A 188 -15.76 -11.02 -13.85
N PHE A 189 -15.22 -9.96 -14.43
CA PHE A 189 -14.01 -10.01 -15.24
C PHE A 189 -12.79 -10.52 -14.46
N VAL A 190 -12.57 -9.97 -13.26
CA VAL A 190 -11.43 -10.33 -12.40
C VAL A 190 -11.55 -11.76 -11.88
N VAL A 191 -12.71 -12.15 -11.33
CA VAL A 191 -12.94 -13.51 -10.83
C VAL A 191 -12.74 -14.53 -11.95
N ARG A 192 -13.29 -14.26 -13.15
CA ARG A 192 -13.14 -15.17 -14.29
C ARG A 192 -11.71 -15.17 -14.87
N GLY A 193 -11.02 -14.05 -14.83
CA GLY A 193 -9.63 -13.94 -15.29
C GLY A 193 -8.61 -14.59 -14.35
N MET A 194 -8.91 -14.67 -13.06
CA MET A 194 -8.05 -15.29 -12.04
C MET A 194 -8.40 -16.75 -11.75
N ALA A 195 -9.60 -17.22 -12.12
CA ALA A 195 -9.99 -18.60 -11.93
C ALA A 195 -9.10 -19.54 -12.78
N HIS A 196 -8.22 -20.28 -12.13
CA HIS A 196 -7.42 -21.33 -12.73
C HIS A 196 -7.28 -22.50 -11.76
N THR A 197 -7.07 -23.70 -12.31
CA THR A 197 -6.91 -24.94 -11.55
C THR A 197 -5.50 -25.48 -11.77
N HIS A 198 -4.91 -26.04 -10.72
CA HIS A 198 -3.65 -26.77 -10.79
C HIS A 198 -3.92 -28.24 -10.56
N GLU A 199 -3.27 -29.12 -11.33
CA GLU A 199 -3.27 -30.55 -11.07
C GLU A 199 -2.06 -30.93 -10.21
N LEU A 200 -2.28 -31.83 -9.23
CA LEU A 200 -1.25 -32.36 -8.35
C LEU A 200 -1.18 -33.88 -8.50
N THR A 201 -0.15 -34.35 -9.20
CA THR A 201 0.09 -35.78 -9.42
C THR A 201 0.91 -36.38 -8.26
N ALA A 202 0.55 -37.58 -7.79
CA ALA A 202 1.21 -38.26 -6.66
C ALA A 202 2.74 -38.43 -6.81
N GLY A 203 3.26 -38.46 -8.05
CA GLY A 203 4.70 -38.53 -8.33
C GLY A 203 5.50 -37.26 -7.99
N ASN A 204 4.83 -36.13 -7.78
CA ASN A 204 5.47 -34.85 -7.46
C ASN A 204 5.59 -34.59 -5.95
N LEU A 205 5.02 -35.48 -5.11
CA LEU A 205 5.08 -35.43 -3.64
C LEU A 205 6.19 -36.34 -3.12
N LYS A 206 7.07 -35.80 -2.27
CA LYS A 206 8.17 -36.51 -1.61
C LYS A 206 7.97 -36.50 -0.10
N ALA A 207 8.17 -37.65 0.55
CA ALA A 207 8.12 -37.73 2.00
C ALA A 207 9.29 -37.00 2.66
N VAL A 208 9.00 -36.04 3.54
CA VAL A 208 9.99 -35.30 4.32
C VAL A 208 10.55 -36.22 5.41
N THR A 209 11.77 -36.69 5.20
CA THR A 209 12.42 -37.71 6.04
C THR A 209 13.10 -37.11 7.30
N GLN A 210 13.03 -35.80 7.51
CA GLN A 210 13.76 -35.08 8.56
C GLN A 210 12.93 -34.59 9.76
N VAL A 211 11.61 -34.80 9.77
CA VAL A 211 10.77 -34.47 10.93
C VAL A 211 10.46 -35.74 11.69
N ARG A 212 10.74 -35.76 13.00
CA ARG A 212 10.46 -36.89 13.90
C ARG A 212 8.96 -37.19 13.79
N ALA A 213 8.61 -38.30 13.15
CA ALA A 213 7.23 -38.71 12.95
C ALA A 213 6.55 -38.85 14.33
N VAL A 214 5.66 -37.92 14.64
CA VAL A 214 4.62 -38.12 15.65
C VAL A 214 3.59 -39.01 14.97
N GLU A 215 3.30 -40.18 15.55
CA GLU A 215 2.45 -41.26 15.01
C GLU A 215 1.50 -40.83 13.88
N GLY A 216 1.85 -41.19 12.64
CA GLY A 216 1.14 -40.80 11.41
C GLY A 216 2.00 -40.95 10.15
N GLN A 217 1.38 -40.81 8.98
CA GLN A 217 2.08 -40.80 7.68
C GLN A 217 3.12 -39.65 7.64
N PRO A 218 4.29 -39.84 7.01
CA PRO A 218 5.31 -38.80 6.95
C PRO A 218 4.77 -37.58 6.18
N PRO A 219 5.06 -36.35 6.64
CA PRO A 219 4.64 -35.15 5.92
C PRO A 219 5.18 -35.17 4.48
N LEU A 220 4.33 -34.81 3.52
CA LEU A 220 4.68 -34.83 2.09
C LEU A 220 4.98 -33.40 1.62
N GLU A 221 6.07 -33.21 0.89
CA GLU A 221 6.45 -31.96 0.24
C GLU A 221 6.59 -32.17 -1.27
N GLY A 222 6.00 -31.29 -2.07
CA GLY A 222 6.06 -31.39 -3.53
C GLY A 222 5.81 -30.07 -4.24
N LEU A 223 5.81 -30.11 -5.57
CA LEU A 223 5.41 -28.98 -6.41
C LEU A 223 4.19 -29.37 -7.25
N THR A 224 3.27 -28.44 -7.46
CA THR A 224 2.19 -28.62 -8.45
C THR A 224 2.75 -28.68 -9.87
N GLU A 225 2.00 -29.25 -10.80
CA GLU A 225 2.35 -29.13 -12.21
C GLU A 225 2.32 -27.65 -12.65
N PRO A 226 3.20 -27.25 -13.60
CA PRO A 226 3.22 -25.88 -14.06
C PRO A 226 1.95 -25.56 -14.86
N ALA A 227 1.06 -24.75 -14.28
CA ALA A 227 -0.10 -24.18 -14.96
C ALA A 227 -0.03 -22.66 -14.91
N HIS A 228 -0.38 -21.99 -16.01
CA HIS A 228 -0.28 -20.52 -16.13
C HIS A 228 1.08 -19.96 -15.67
N GLY A 229 2.17 -20.61 -16.11
CA GLY A 229 3.54 -20.10 -15.98
C GLY A 229 4.14 -20.13 -14.57
N HIS A 230 3.46 -20.73 -13.59
CA HIS A 230 3.97 -20.88 -12.22
C HIS A 230 3.61 -22.25 -11.60
N GLN A 231 4.30 -22.59 -10.52
CA GLN A 231 4.10 -23.80 -9.71
C GLN A 231 4.00 -23.39 -8.25
N HIS A 232 3.27 -24.17 -7.45
CA HIS A 232 3.17 -23.95 -6.03
C HIS A 232 3.82 -25.07 -5.23
N ALA A 233 4.43 -24.71 -4.09
CA ALA A 233 4.94 -25.69 -3.14
C ALA A 233 3.79 -26.25 -2.33
N VAL A 234 3.60 -27.56 -2.35
CA VAL A 234 2.58 -28.26 -1.58
C VAL A 234 3.24 -28.89 -0.37
N ARG A 235 2.72 -28.60 0.81
CA ARG A 235 3.06 -29.27 2.07
C ARG A 235 1.82 -29.96 2.61
N ILE A 236 1.92 -31.25 2.93
CA ILE A 236 0.86 -32.02 3.55
C ILE A 236 1.33 -32.45 4.93
N ASP A 237 0.63 -31.99 5.95
CA ASP A 237 0.94 -32.29 7.34
C ASP A 237 0.54 -33.74 7.66
N SER A 238 1.09 -34.32 8.73
CA SER A 238 0.80 -35.70 9.17
C SER A 238 -0.68 -35.96 9.55
N SER A 239 -1.48 -34.89 9.65
CA SER A 239 -2.92 -34.93 9.91
C SER A 239 -3.79 -35.06 8.65
N GLY A 240 -3.18 -35.09 7.45
CA GLY A 240 -3.90 -35.13 6.17
C GLY A 240 -4.46 -33.79 5.70
N LYS A 241 -4.18 -32.68 6.41
CA LYS A 241 -4.42 -31.34 5.92
C LYS A 241 -3.20 -30.83 5.16
N GLY A 242 -3.41 -30.36 3.93
CA GLY A 242 -2.35 -29.78 3.14
C GLY A 242 -2.50 -28.27 3.00
N ARG A 243 -1.36 -27.59 2.85
CA ARG A 243 -1.28 -26.19 2.45
C ARG A 243 -0.46 -26.10 1.19
N ILE A 244 -0.98 -25.36 0.22
CA ILE A 244 -0.22 -24.96 -0.95
C ILE A 244 0.35 -23.57 -0.66
N GLU A 245 1.65 -23.51 -0.39
CA GLU A 245 2.39 -22.26 -0.23
C GLU A 245 2.79 -21.76 -1.63
N THR A 246 2.11 -20.72 -2.09
CA THR A 246 2.65 -19.90 -3.16
C THR A 246 3.80 -19.11 -2.54
N GLY A 247 5.03 -19.25 -3.02
CA GLY A 247 6.22 -18.61 -2.43
C GLY A 247 6.17 -17.08 -2.30
N ARG A 248 5.04 -16.43 -2.67
CA ARG A 248 4.79 -14.99 -2.58
C ARG A 248 3.31 -14.66 -2.31
N ARG A 249 2.96 -14.52 -1.02
CA ARG A 249 1.85 -13.71 -0.45
C ARG A 249 0.44 -14.28 -0.40
N HIS A 250 0.21 -15.52 -0.80
CA HIS A 250 -1.05 -16.22 -0.54
C HIS A 250 -0.82 -17.73 -0.45
N TRP A 251 -1.77 -18.43 0.16
CA TRP A 251 -1.75 -19.87 0.32
C TRP A 251 -3.14 -20.42 0.04
N HIS A 252 -3.21 -21.70 -0.32
CA HIS A 252 -4.48 -22.40 -0.49
C HIS A 252 -4.56 -23.54 0.51
N GLU A 253 -5.76 -23.76 1.07
CA GLU A 253 -6.06 -24.97 1.83
C GLU A 253 -6.26 -26.13 0.86
N LEU A 254 -5.72 -27.29 1.18
CA LEU A 254 -5.84 -28.50 0.37
C LEU A 254 -6.83 -29.45 1.06
N GLU A 255 -7.92 -29.77 0.38
CA GLU A 255 -8.80 -30.87 0.77
C GLU A 255 -8.41 -32.13 -0.01
N ILE A 256 -8.25 -33.24 0.73
CA ILE A 256 -7.85 -34.52 0.17
C ILE A 256 -9.05 -35.45 0.22
N GLU A 257 -9.57 -35.83 -0.95
CA GLU A 257 -10.62 -36.84 -1.07
C GLU A 257 -10.00 -38.16 -1.57
N GLY A 258 -10.14 -39.23 -0.77
CA GLY A 258 -9.63 -40.56 -1.09
C GLY A 258 -8.29 -40.91 -0.43
N SER A 259 -7.75 -42.09 -0.74
CA SER A 259 -6.51 -42.63 -0.16
C SER A 259 -5.71 -43.39 -1.22
N GLY A 260 -4.37 -43.27 -1.20
CA GLY A 260 -3.46 -43.97 -2.12
C GLY A 260 -3.39 -43.34 -3.51
N ASN A 261 -3.25 -44.17 -4.55
CA ASN A 261 -3.05 -43.74 -5.94
C ASN A 261 -4.27 -43.06 -6.60
N GLN A 262 -5.39 -42.94 -5.88
CA GLN A 262 -6.64 -42.33 -6.34
C GLN A 262 -7.03 -41.08 -5.53
N ALA A 263 -6.13 -40.56 -4.69
CA ALA A 263 -6.38 -39.34 -3.94
C ALA A 263 -6.57 -38.16 -4.90
N VAL A 264 -7.73 -37.52 -4.83
CA VAL A 264 -8.04 -36.28 -5.55
C VAL A 264 -7.75 -35.13 -4.60
N TYR A 265 -6.86 -34.24 -5.01
CA TYR A 265 -6.48 -33.06 -4.24
C TYR A 265 -7.26 -31.86 -4.77
N THR A 266 -8.15 -31.32 -3.95
CA THR A 266 -8.92 -30.12 -4.28
C THR A 266 -8.29 -28.92 -3.59
N VAL A 267 -7.95 -27.91 -4.39
CA VAL A 267 -7.34 -26.66 -3.91
C VAL A 267 -8.45 -25.66 -3.58
N GLY A 268 -8.50 -25.23 -2.31
CA GLY A 268 -9.44 -24.22 -1.83
C GLY A 268 -9.16 -22.82 -2.39
N PRO A 269 -10.05 -21.85 -2.10
CA PRO A 269 -9.89 -20.47 -2.56
C PRO A 269 -8.59 -19.84 -2.03
N GLU A 270 -8.07 -18.86 -2.77
CA GLU A 270 -6.88 -18.10 -2.37
C GLU A 270 -7.06 -17.43 -1.00
N GLN A 271 -6.14 -17.69 -0.06
CA GLN A 271 -6.13 -17.08 1.27
C GLN A 271 -4.87 -16.22 1.45
N GLY A 272 -5.02 -15.06 2.10
CA GLY A 272 -3.91 -14.13 2.36
C GLY A 272 -3.64 -13.08 1.27
N SER A 273 -4.16 -13.25 0.05
CA SER A 273 -3.99 -12.32 -1.09
C SER A 273 -4.47 -10.89 -0.81
N LEU A 274 -5.53 -10.76 0.01
CA LEU A 274 -6.20 -9.49 0.33
C LEU A 274 -6.01 -9.05 1.78
N MET A 275 -4.98 -9.58 2.48
CA MET A 275 -4.70 -9.12 3.83
C MET A 275 -4.02 -7.75 3.80
N ALA A 276 -4.64 -6.77 4.49
CA ALA A 276 -4.01 -5.49 4.76
C ALA A 276 -2.76 -5.75 5.61
N ARG A 277 -1.57 -5.47 5.05
CA ARG A 277 -0.32 -5.59 5.81
C ARG A 277 -0.36 -4.61 6.98
N VAL A 278 -0.04 -5.10 8.16
CA VAL A 278 0.25 -4.26 9.33
C VAL A 278 1.76 -4.23 9.48
N PRO A 279 2.48 -3.33 8.78
CA PRO A 279 3.92 -3.23 8.90
C PRO A 279 4.31 -2.80 10.32
N VAL A 280 5.36 -3.40 10.86
CA VAL A 280 6.05 -2.89 12.04
C VAL A 280 7.15 -1.95 11.52
N TYR A 281 7.08 -0.68 11.86
CA TYR A 281 8.08 0.31 11.47
C TYR A 281 9.18 0.40 12.52
N GLY A 282 10.43 0.47 12.05
CA GLY A 282 11.60 0.75 12.88
C GLY A 282 12.06 2.20 12.74
N LYS A 283 12.76 2.71 13.75
CA LYS A 283 13.40 4.04 13.72
C LYS A 283 14.68 3.94 12.87
N ILE A 284 14.75 4.71 11.79
CA ILE A 284 15.90 4.70 10.88
C ILE A 284 16.98 5.68 11.32
N ARG A 285 18.25 5.26 11.25
CA ARG A 285 19.44 6.11 11.24
C ARG A 285 20.38 5.66 10.13
N PHE A 286 21.34 6.50 9.81
CA PHE A 286 22.31 6.25 8.74
C PHE A 286 23.71 6.19 9.31
N ARG A 287 24.60 5.58 8.55
CA ARG A 287 26.04 5.62 8.74
C ARG A 287 26.66 6.24 7.52
N ASP A 288 27.55 7.21 7.71
CA ASP A 288 28.27 7.87 6.64
C ASP A 288 29.46 7.03 6.14
N ARG A 289 30.18 7.56 5.15
CA ARG A 289 31.34 6.89 4.53
C ARG A 289 32.55 6.83 5.47
N GLU A 290 32.60 7.69 6.48
CA GLU A 290 33.61 7.69 7.55
C GLU A 290 33.27 6.66 8.66
N GLY A 291 32.07 6.05 8.61
CA GLY A 291 31.61 5.06 9.56
C GLY A 291 30.98 5.67 10.82
N ILE A 292 30.57 6.93 10.76
CA ILE A 292 29.91 7.68 11.84
C ILE A 292 28.40 7.68 11.60
N ASP A 293 27.64 7.47 12.66
CA ASP A 293 26.19 7.41 12.63
C ASP A 293 25.59 8.82 12.56
N THR A 294 24.67 9.01 11.62
CA THR A 294 23.97 10.26 11.32
C THR A 294 22.46 10.06 11.29
N ASP A 295 21.69 11.14 11.43
CA ASP A 295 20.22 11.08 11.35
C ASP A 295 19.72 10.99 9.90
N LYS A 296 20.53 11.41 8.93
CA LYS A 296 20.17 11.45 7.51
C LYS A 296 21.30 10.88 6.67
N GLY A 297 20.92 10.20 5.58
CA GLY A 297 21.84 9.77 4.55
C GLY A 297 22.17 10.90 3.57
N ILE A 298 22.71 10.53 2.42
CA ILE A 298 23.12 11.46 1.37
C ILE A 298 21.92 11.84 0.51
N ASN A 299 21.81 13.10 0.11
CA ASN A 299 20.88 13.54 -0.93
C ASN A 299 21.63 13.58 -2.29
N VAL A 300 21.05 12.96 -3.32
CA VAL A 300 21.62 12.85 -4.67
C VAL A 300 21.10 13.92 -5.64
N GLY A 301 20.48 14.99 -5.12
CA GLY A 301 19.92 16.10 -5.91
C GLY A 301 18.39 16.12 -5.97
N ASN A 302 17.73 15.35 -5.11
CA ASN A 302 16.27 15.35 -5.01
C ASN A 302 15.80 16.57 -4.20
N GLU A 303 14.77 17.26 -4.70
CA GLU A 303 14.10 18.36 -4.00
C GLU A 303 13.45 17.88 -2.69
N TRP A 304 12.93 16.65 -2.68
CA TRP A 304 12.26 16.05 -1.54
C TRP A 304 13.24 15.23 -0.70
N MET A 305 13.42 15.63 0.57
CA MET A 305 14.29 14.94 1.54
C MET A 305 13.66 13.71 2.20
N TYR A 306 12.50 13.25 1.73
CA TYR A 306 11.84 12.06 2.25
C TYR A 306 12.69 10.79 2.06
N ARG A 307 13.46 10.72 0.97
CA ARG A 307 14.41 9.64 0.69
C ARG A 307 15.85 10.10 0.91
N SER A 308 16.67 9.21 1.43
CA SER A 308 18.11 9.40 1.62
C SER A 308 18.84 8.15 1.13
N TYR A 309 20.07 8.34 0.67
CA TYR A 309 20.87 7.28 0.04
C TYR A 309 22.10 6.95 0.89
N ILE A 310 22.53 5.70 0.81
CA ILE A 310 23.79 5.22 1.38
C ILE A 310 24.82 5.06 0.27
N GLN A 311 26.08 5.40 0.54
CA GLN A 311 27.13 5.31 -0.47
C GLN A 311 27.64 3.87 -0.58
N GLY A 312 27.40 3.24 -1.74
CA GLY A 312 27.94 1.92 -2.04
C GLY A 312 29.47 1.88 -2.03
N GLY A 313 30.04 0.73 -1.69
CA GLY A 313 31.51 0.54 -1.62
C GLY A 313 32.18 1.23 -0.42
N SER A 314 31.40 1.75 0.51
CA SER A 314 31.89 2.38 1.75
C SER A 314 31.34 1.66 2.99
N PRO A 315 31.75 2.04 4.21
CA PRO A 315 31.10 1.60 5.46
C PRO A 315 29.68 2.14 5.68
N ALA A 316 29.17 2.99 4.79
CA ALA A 316 27.84 3.57 4.91
C ALA A 316 26.76 2.48 4.96
N ALA A 317 25.75 2.70 5.80
CA ALA A 317 24.66 1.75 6.02
C ALA A 317 23.38 2.48 6.44
N ALA A 318 22.23 1.89 6.17
CA ALA A 318 20.96 2.29 6.74
C ALA A 318 20.62 1.30 7.86
N MET A 319 20.24 1.82 9.02
CA MET A 319 20.06 1.05 10.25
C MET A 319 18.66 1.31 10.80
N TRP A 320 17.86 0.27 10.91
CA TRP A 320 16.52 0.35 11.50
C TRP A 320 16.53 -0.31 12.88
N THR A 321 16.17 0.45 13.90
CA THR A 321 15.95 -0.07 15.25
C THR A 321 14.46 -0.38 15.44
N PHE A 322 14.15 -1.63 15.73
CA PHE A 322 12.81 -2.11 16.07
C PHE A 322 12.73 -2.33 17.58
N GLU A 323 11.56 -2.06 18.16
CA GLU A 323 11.30 -2.22 19.59
C GLU A 323 10.03 -3.06 19.79
N GLY A 324 10.00 -3.88 20.85
CA GLY A 324 8.83 -4.69 21.20
C GLY A 324 8.57 -5.91 20.31
N LEU A 325 9.61 -6.45 19.66
CA LEU A 325 9.54 -7.73 18.96
C LEU A 325 9.40 -8.86 19.97
N ARG A 326 8.42 -9.75 19.74
CA ARG A 326 8.20 -10.94 20.59
C ARG A 326 8.20 -12.23 19.78
N PRO A 327 8.75 -13.34 20.31
CA PRO A 327 8.77 -14.63 19.63
C PRO A 327 7.38 -15.12 19.18
N GLU A 328 6.32 -14.81 19.94
CA GLU A 328 4.96 -15.26 19.59
C GLU A 328 4.40 -14.56 18.35
N GLN A 329 4.96 -13.42 17.95
CA GLN A 329 4.53 -12.70 16.75
C GLN A 329 5.12 -13.30 15.47
N PHE A 330 6.29 -13.94 15.59
CA PHE A 330 7.08 -14.46 14.47
C PHE A 330 7.81 -15.75 14.89
N PRO A 331 7.07 -16.86 15.08
CA PRO A 331 7.64 -18.08 15.66
C PRO A 331 8.64 -18.79 14.74
N ASP A 332 8.44 -18.73 13.43
CA ASP A 332 9.21 -19.50 12.45
C ASP A 332 10.31 -18.66 11.77
N PHE A 333 9.97 -17.44 11.38
CA PHE A 333 10.87 -16.51 10.69
C PHE A 333 10.38 -15.07 10.85
N LEU A 334 11.32 -14.13 10.74
CA LEU A 334 11.06 -12.69 10.68
C LEU A 334 10.93 -12.26 9.21
N PRO A 335 9.72 -11.89 8.73
CA PRO A 335 9.55 -11.35 7.39
C PRO A 335 10.02 -9.90 7.33
N VAL A 336 10.94 -9.61 6.40
CA VAL A 336 11.47 -8.26 6.16
C VAL A 336 11.13 -7.85 4.73
N GLU A 337 10.36 -6.78 4.58
CA GLU A 337 10.04 -6.17 3.29
C GLU A 337 10.68 -4.78 3.17
N MET A 338 11.23 -4.46 2.00
CA MET A 338 11.80 -3.15 1.72
C MET A 338 11.64 -2.74 0.26
N ASN A 339 11.52 -1.43 0.03
CA ASN A 339 11.59 -0.82 -1.30
C ASN A 339 12.91 -0.07 -1.40
N ILE A 340 13.77 -0.48 -2.32
CA ILE A 340 15.11 0.10 -2.50
C ILE A 340 15.12 0.91 -3.79
N GLU A 341 15.61 2.15 -3.69
CA GLU A 341 15.89 2.99 -4.84
C GLU A 341 17.40 3.06 -5.05
N ILE A 342 17.84 2.89 -6.29
CA ILE A 342 19.26 2.85 -6.63
C ILE A 342 19.59 4.13 -7.38
N PHE A 343 20.60 4.86 -6.89
CA PHE A 343 21.16 5.98 -7.61
C PHE A 343 22.56 5.62 -8.11
N ARG A 344 22.77 5.70 -9.43
CA ARG A 344 24.07 5.48 -10.06
C ARG A 344 24.68 6.82 -10.48
N SER A 345 25.82 7.16 -9.90
CA SER A 345 26.61 8.33 -10.33
C SER A 345 27.20 8.17 -11.74
N HIS A 346 27.38 6.94 -12.21
CA HIS A 346 27.87 6.60 -13.54
C HIS A 346 27.22 5.30 -14.05
N LYS A 347 27.11 5.13 -15.38
CA LYS A 347 26.32 4.03 -15.98
C LYS A 347 26.88 2.62 -15.69
N GLY A 348 28.20 2.46 -15.56
CA GLY A 348 28.83 1.18 -15.21
C GLY A 348 28.34 -0.01 -16.07
N LYS A 349 28.29 -1.21 -15.47
CA LYS A 349 27.62 -2.37 -16.07
C LYS A 349 26.12 -2.32 -15.78
N ILE A 350 25.33 -1.98 -16.79
CA ILE A 350 23.87 -1.79 -16.63
C ILE A 350 23.11 -3.11 -16.46
N LYS A 351 23.64 -4.21 -17.00
CA LYS A 351 23.01 -5.55 -16.91
C LYS A 351 23.08 -6.17 -15.51
N GLU A 352 24.02 -5.73 -14.68
CA GLU A 352 24.20 -6.20 -13.31
C GLU A 352 23.59 -5.15 -12.35
N GLY A 353 22.68 -5.57 -11.48
CA GLY A 353 22.08 -4.71 -10.46
C GLY A 353 23.06 -4.43 -9.33
N VAL A 354 22.77 -3.41 -8.53
CA VAL A 354 23.62 -3.07 -7.38
C VAL A 354 23.40 -4.11 -6.30
N LEU A 355 24.50 -4.67 -5.78
CA LEU A 355 24.44 -5.61 -4.67
C LEU A 355 24.19 -4.85 -3.37
N GLY A 356 23.32 -5.41 -2.54
CA GLY A 356 23.13 -4.99 -1.15
C GLY A 356 23.28 -6.19 -0.23
N GLU A 357 23.63 -5.93 1.01
CA GLU A 357 23.73 -6.93 2.07
C GLU A 357 22.85 -6.51 3.24
N ILE A 358 22.15 -7.47 3.84
CA ILE A 358 21.31 -7.22 5.02
C ILE A 358 21.77 -8.05 6.21
N GLY A 359 21.85 -7.40 7.37
CA GLY A 359 22.25 -8.03 8.62
C GLY A 359 21.31 -7.72 9.77
N VAL A 360 21.24 -8.65 10.72
CA VAL A 360 20.59 -8.45 12.01
C VAL A 360 21.65 -8.20 13.07
N ARG A 361 21.50 -7.11 13.81
CA ARG A 361 22.48 -6.67 14.82
C ARG A 361 21.83 -6.61 16.20
N ASN A 362 22.59 -7.10 17.17
CA ASN A 362 22.30 -6.94 18.58
C ASN A 362 22.68 -5.50 19.02
N PRO A 363 21.73 -4.69 19.51
CA PRO A 363 21.98 -3.31 19.85
C PRO A 363 22.96 -3.13 21.02
N GLU A 364 23.06 -4.09 21.94
CA GLU A 364 23.84 -3.98 23.17
C GLU A 364 25.29 -4.43 23.01
N ASN A 365 25.52 -5.64 22.47
CA ASN A 365 26.88 -6.19 22.34
C ASN A 365 27.50 -5.93 20.95
N GLY A 366 26.70 -5.46 19.99
CA GLY A 366 27.16 -5.11 18.64
C GLY A 366 27.42 -6.27 17.70
N ILE A 367 27.13 -7.52 18.07
CA ILE A 367 27.21 -8.66 17.15
C ILE A 367 26.23 -8.41 16.00
N ILE A 368 26.72 -8.54 14.77
CA ILE A 368 25.91 -8.47 13.56
C ILE A 368 26.08 -9.75 12.74
N VAL A 369 24.95 -10.33 12.35
CA VAL A 369 24.88 -11.51 11.50
C VAL A 369 24.33 -11.07 10.16
N TRP A 370 25.18 -11.08 9.13
CA TRP A 370 24.79 -10.77 7.77
C TRP A 370 24.13 -11.99 7.14
N THR A 371 22.87 -11.85 6.76
CA THR A 371 21.98 -12.98 6.44
C THR A 371 22.01 -13.31 4.95
N GLU A 372 21.88 -12.32 4.07
CA GLU A 372 21.78 -12.51 2.63
C GLU A 372 22.46 -11.36 1.87
N ILE A 373 23.15 -11.70 0.78
CA ILE A 373 23.58 -10.76 -0.26
C ILE A 373 22.58 -10.87 -1.42
N PHE A 374 22.06 -9.74 -1.87
CA PHE A 374 21.06 -9.73 -2.94
C PHE A 374 21.31 -8.62 -3.95
N GLN A 375 20.81 -8.82 -5.16
CA GLN A 375 20.78 -7.78 -6.18
C GLN A 375 19.53 -6.92 -6.01
N ALA A 376 19.72 -5.63 -5.73
CA ALA A 376 18.63 -4.68 -5.57
C ALA A 376 17.90 -4.46 -6.91
N LYS A 377 16.58 -4.36 -6.84
CA LYS A 377 15.69 -4.08 -7.98
C LYS A 377 14.87 -2.83 -7.67
N GLU A 378 14.93 -1.85 -8.56
CA GLU A 378 14.09 -0.65 -8.46
C GLU A 378 12.62 -1.01 -8.74
N TYR A 379 11.70 -0.23 -8.17
CA TYR A 379 10.24 -0.35 -8.36
C TYR A 379 9.62 -1.71 -7.96
N ALA A 380 10.40 -2.56 -7.28
CA ALA A 380 9.96 -3.85 -6.76
C ALA A 380 10.21 -3.92 -5.25
N THR A 381 9.25 -4.50 -4.53
CA THR A 381 9.44 -4.78 -3.09
C THR A 381 10.31 -6.02 -2.94
N LYS A 382 11.48 -5.87 -2.31
CA LYS A 382 12.31 -6.99 -1.88
C LYS A 382 11.71 -7.54 -0.59
N SER A 383 11.38 -8.84 -0.62
CA SER A 383 10.89 -9.58 0.55
C SER A 383 11.93 -10.62 0.93
N LEU A 384 12.23 -10.71 2.22
CA LEU A 384 13.23 -11.58 2.82
C LEU A 384 12.63 -12.26 4.05
N THR A 385 13.06 -13.49 4.31
CA THR A 385 12.65 -14.25 5.50
C THR A 385 13.89 -14.61 6.28
N ILE A 386 14.04 -14.01 7.46
CA ILE A 386 15.17 -14.28 8.35
C ILE A 386 14.74 -15.40 9.30
N PRO A 387 15.33 -16.61 9.23
CA PRO A 387 14.94 -17.71 10.10
C PRO A 387 15.26 -17.36 11.56
N VAL A 388 14.43 -17.83 12.50
CA VAL A 388 14.70 -17.64 13.93
C VAL A 388 16.00 -18.34 14.35
N LYS A 389 16.32 -19.49 13.74
CA LYS A 389 17.59 -20.19 13.94
C LYS A 389 18.50 -19.97 12.72
N LEU A 390 19.52 -19.15 12.90
CA LEU A 390 20.51 -18.80 11.90
C LEU A 390 21.67 -19.81 11.94
N GLU A 391 21.69 -20.72 10.97
CA GLU A 391 22.82 -21.63 10.79
C GLU A 391 24.06 -20.86 10.33
N ARG A 392 25.15 -20.92 11.10
CA ARG A 392 26.42 -20.21 10.78
C ARG A 392 26.99 -20.53 9.40
N LYS A 393 26.67 -21.69 8.82
CA LYS A 393 27.09 -22.08 7.45
C LYS A 393 26.26 -21.44 6.34
N LYS A 394 25.06 -20.94 6.65
CA LYS A 394 24.10 -20.36 5.69
C LYS A 394 24.10 -18.83 5.70
N VAL A 395 24.68 -18.21 6.73
CA VAL A 395 24.81 -16.75 6.83
C VAL A 395 26.04 -16.28 6.04
N ALA A 396 25.99 -15.04 5.51
CA ALA A 396 27.06 -14.49 4.69
C ALA A 396 28.35 -14.25 5.49
N ARG A 397 28.24 -13.63 6.68
CA ARG A 397 29.33 -13.44 7.64
C ARG A 397 28.80 -12.97 8.99
N ILE A 398 29.65 -13.02 10.01
CA ILE A 398 29.35 -12.53 11.36
C ILE A 398 30.47 -11.58 11.76
N ASP A 399 30.11 -10.36 12.13
CA ASP A 399 31.04 -9.32 12.58
C ASP A 399 30.60 -8.81 13.96
N VAL A 400 31.46 -8.00 14.60
CA VAL A 400 31.05 -7.20 15.76
C VAL A 400 31.29 -5.74 15.42
N VAL A 401 30.21 -4.96 15.37
CA VAL A 401 30.21 -3.59 14.87
C VAL A 401 29.65 -2.64 15.93
N GLN A 402 30.46 -1.64 16.26
CA GLN A 402 30.11 -0.52 17.13
C GLN A 402 29.26 0.49 16.37
N ARG A 403 28.29 1.08 17.07
CA ARG A 403 27.70 2.37 16.71
C ARG A 403 28.68 3.48 17.03
N LYS A 404 28.76 4.50 16.18
CA LYS A 404 29.68 5.64 16.35
C LYS A 404 28.89 6.93 16.29
N ILE A 405 28.49 7.48 17.43
CA ILE A 405 27.64 8.68 17.46
C ILE A 405 28.51 9.89 17.76
N ARG A 406 28.44 10.94 16.93
CA ARG A 406 29.11 12.20 17.24
C ARG A 406 28.31 12.96 18.31
N GLY A 407 28.90 13.14 19.49
CA GLY A 407 28.35 13.92 20.60
C GLY A 407 28.33 15.42 20.30
N SER A 408 27.59 16.18 21.11
CA SER A 408 27.48 17.64 20.99
C SER A 408 28.80 18.39 21.21
N ASP A 409 29.78 17.72 21.83
CA ASP A 409 31.16 18.18 22.03
C ASP A 409 32.09 17.85 20.85
N GLY A 410 31.57 17.25 19.78
CA GLY A 410 32.32 16.85 18.60
C GLY A 410 33.08 15.52 18.75
N LYS A 411 33.06 14.89 19.93
CA LYS A 411 33.71 13.58 20.14
C LYS A 411 32.84 12.45 19.63
N VAL A 412 33.47 11.40 19.12
CA VAL A 412 32.76 10.18 18.70
C VAL A 412 32.62 9.27 19.92
N VAL A 413 31.38 8.93 20.25
CA VAL A 413 31.03 7.97 21.30
C VAL A 413 30.72 6.64 20.64
N ASP A 414 31.49 5.63 20.99
CA ASP A 414 31.28 4.26 20.54
C ASP A 414 30.25 3.56 21.44
N SER A 415 29.31 2.83 20.84
CA SER A 415 28.30 2.05 21.57
C SER A 415 28.16 0.64 20.96
N PRO A 416 28.46 -0.43 21.71
CA PRO A 416 28.98 -0.44 23.10
C PRO A 416 30.40 0.14 23.22
N ALA A 417 30.77 0.62 24.42
CA ALA A 417 32.08 1.25 24.68
C ALA A 417 33.27 0.28 24.49
N THR A 418 33.03 -1.03 24.62
CA THR A 418 34.02 -2.07 24.38
C THR A 418 33.36 -3.19 23.60
N ILE A 419 34.05 -3.70 22.58
CA ILE A 419 33.65 -4.87 21.82
C ILE A 419 34.49 -6.05 22.29
N ASP A 420 33.87 -7.22 22.43
CA ASP A 420 34.57 -8.49 22.48
C ASP A 420 34.59 -9.15 21.09
N PRO A 421 35.73 -9.15 20.36
CA PRO A 421 35.82 -9.76 19.03
C PRO A 421 35.63 -11.29 19.05
N SER A 422 35.74 -11.92 20.22
CA SER A 422 35.55 -13.38 20.35
C SER A 422 34.09 -13.78 20.15
N LEU A 423 33.13 -12.86 20.36
CA LEU A 423 31.69 -13.10 20.15
C LEU A 423 31.35 -13.53 18.71
N ALA A 424 32.08 -13.02 17.71
CA ALA A 424 31.91 -13.47 16.33
C ALA A 424 32.31 -14.94 16.13
N ARG A 425 33.26 -15.44 16.95
CA ARG A 425 33.84 -16.78 16.87
C ARG A 425 33.30 -17.77 17.92
N GLN A 426 32.57 -17.29 18.93
CA GLN A 426 32.10 -18.12 20.04
C GLN A 426 30.98 -19.08 19.58
N GLY A 427 31.13 -20.39 19.81
CA GLY A 427 30.13 -21.40 19.44
C GLY A 427 30.11 -21.75 17.95
N GLU A 428 31.27 -22.08 17.37
CA GLU A 428 31.48 -22.32 15.92
C GLU A 428 30.54 -23.37 15.28
N THR A 429 29.87 -24.20 16.08
CA THR A 429 28.97 -25.26 15.61
C THR A 429 27.49 -25.04 15.94
N GLU A 430 27.15 -24.12 16.85
CA GLU A 430 25.75 -23.90 17.27
C GLU A 430 25.04 -22.84 16.41
N PRO A 431 23.75 -23.04 16.07
CA PRO A 431 22.96 -22.03 15.38
C PRO A 431 22.72 -20.83 16.30
N ILE A 432 22.75 -19.63 15.71
CA ILE A 432 22.46 -18.37 16.42
C ILE A 432 20.94 -18.20 16.46
N ASP A 433 20.38 -17.99 17.65
CA ASP A 433 18.97 -17.73 17.83
C ASP A 433 18.68 -16.21 17.75
N LEU A 434 17.76 -15.83 16.87
CA LEU A 434 17.41 -14.43 16.62
C LEU A 434 16.88 -13.72 17.87
N TYR A 435 16.09 -14.39 18.71
CA TYR A 435 15.46 -13.77 19.87
C TYR A 435 16.29 -13.86 21.14
N ARG A 436 17.08 -14.93 21.29
CA ARG A 436 17.91 -15.14 22.46
C ARG A 436 19.28 -14.48 22.34
N ASP A 437 19.91 -14.55 21.16
CA ASP A 437 21.31 -14.17 20.97
C ASP A 437 21.45 -12.78 20.32
N ILE A 438 20.46 -12.36 19.52
CA ILE A 438 20.50 -11.09 18.77
C ILE A 438 19.53 -10.04 19.33
N ALA A 439 18.25 -10.36 19.51
CA ALA A 439 17.29 -9.43 20.07
C ALA A 439 17.47 -9.32 21.60
N VAL A 440 17.48 -8.10 22.14
CA VAL A 440 17.59 -7.87 23.59
C VAL A 440 16.39 -7.06 24.05
N ASP A 441 15.63 -7.56 25.02
CA ASP A 441 14.38 -6.95 25.50
C ASP A 441 13.40 -6.57 24.38
N GLY A 442 13.35 -7.39 23.32
CA GLY A 442 12.53 -7.15 22.13
C GLY A 442 13.05 -6.03 21.22
N LYS A 443 14.28 -5.55 21.43
CA LYS A 443 14.97 -4.63 20.53
C LYS A 443 15.86 -5.38 19.56
N LEU A 444 15.77 -5.03 18.29
CA LEU A 444 16.57 -5.60 17.20
C LEU A 444 16.97 -4.50 16.23
N GLU A 445 18.19 -4.53 15.73
CA GLU A 445 18.59 -3.68 14.62
C GLU A 445 18.70 -4.47 13.31
N ILE A 446 18.19 -3.90 12.23
CA ILE A 446 18.38 -4.40 10.87
C ILE A 446 19.24 -3.40 10.11
N TRP A 447 20.31 -3.88 9.50
CA TRP A 447 21.29 -3.08 8.78
C TRP A 447 21.23 -3.43 7.30
N LEU A 448 21.20 -2.41 6.45
CA LEU A 448 21.33 -2.52 5.00
C LEU A 448 22.60 -1.79 4.56
N ARG A 449 23.42 -2.47 3.77
CA ARG A 449 24.65 -1.92 3.21
C ARG A 449 24.68 -2.02 1.69
#